data_AF-A0ABD4DTW4-F1
#
_entry.id   AF-A0ABD4DTW4-F1
#
_cell.length_a   1.000
_cell.length_b   1.000
_cell.length_c   1.000
_cell.angle_alpha   90.00
_cell.angle_beta   90.00
_cell.angle_gamma   90.00
#
_symmetry.space_group_name_H-M   'P 1'
#
loop_
_entity.id
_entity.type
_entity.pdbx_description
1 polymer ?
#
loop_
_entity_poly.entity_id
_entity_poly.type
_entity_poly.pdbx_seq_one_letter_code
_entity_poly.pdbx_strand_id
1 'polypeptide(L)'
;MELYPEEIKEYNRLTKGMEFTFMALTVDFLTHCENVIFGYEEPELPYFCFHLYTDVYLKHIYERLTTTLEYVYSEVDPKFNNLRNNLSNLLILLREPKARIQDKKYQQSNIDYWHKLVKNDVNLKLHSAFRKYAK
;
A
#
# COMPACT_ATOMS: atom_id res chain seq x y z
N MET A 1 12.94 -3.34 -9.79
CA MET A 1 13.81 -4.35 -10.45
C MET A 1 13.08 -5.67 -10.35
N GLU A 2 12.93 -6.42 -11.43
CA GLU A 2 12.20 -7.70 -11.35
C GLU A 2 12.93 -8.69 -10.44
N LEU A 3 12.15 -9.55 -9.76
CA LEU A 3 12.69 -10.59 -8.88
C LEU A 3 13.15 -11.81 -9.65
N TYR A 4 14.25 -12.41 -9.21
CA TYR A 4 14.65 -13.74 -9.68
C TYR A 4 13.78 -14.85 -9.07
N PRO A 5 13.71 -16.05 -9.68
CA PRO A 5 12.91 -17.16 -9.16
C PRO A 5 13.21 -17.54 -7.69
N GLU A 6 14.47 -17.45 -7.26
CA GLU A 6 14.86 -17.73 -5.87
C GLU A 6 14.39 -16.64 -4.89
N GLU A 7 14.30 -15.39 -5.34
CA GLU A 7 13.76 -14.29 -4.53
C GLU A 7 12.23 -14.38 -4.41
N ILE A 8 11.55 -14.83 -5.46
CA ILE A 8 10.11 -15.13 -5.40
C ILE A 8 9.85 -16.27 -4.40
N LYS A 9 10.67 -17.33 -4.44
CA LYS A 9 10.57 -18.43 -3.46
C LYS A 9 10.80 -17.95 -2.04
N GLU A 10 11.79 -17.08 -1.83
CA GLU A 10 12.07 -16.53 -0.51
C GLU A 10 10.92 -15.64 -0.01
N TYR A 11 10.41 -14.74 -0.87
CA TYR A 11 9.25 -13.94 -0.54
C TYR A 11 8.07 -14.82 -0.11
N ASN A 12 7.71 -15.81 -0.93
CA ASN A 12 6.64 -16.75 -0.62
C ASN A 12 6.88 -17.54 0.68
N ARG A 13 8.13 -17.88 1.00
CA ARG A 13 8.50 -18.55 2.26
C ARG A 13 8.26 -17.63 3.45
N LEU A 14 8.65 -16.36 3.34
CA LEU A 14 8.53 -15.36 4.41
C LEU A 14 7.08 -14.92 4.64
N THR A 15 6.24 -14.92 3.60
CA THR A 15 4.85 -14.46 3.67
C THR A 15 3.81 -15.58 3.78
N LYS A 16 4.25 -16.84 3.79
CA LYS A 16 3.37 -18.00 3.89
C LYS A 16 2.44 -17.90 5.10
N GLY A 17 1.13 -18.01 4.89
CA GLY A 17 0.12 -17.96 5.96
C GLY A 17 -0.34 -16.55 6.32
N MET A 18 0.18 -15.52 5.65
CA MET A 18 -0.23 -14.13 5.87
C MET A 18 -1.45 -13.70 5.03
N GLU A 19 -1.91 -14.54 4.10
CA GLU A 19 -2.83 -14.20 3.00
C GLU A 19 -4.15 -13.57 3.49
N PHE A 20 -4.60 -13.95 4.70
CA PHE A 20 -5.87 -13.48 5.27
C PHE A 20 -5.71 -12.36 6.32
N THR A 21 -4.48 -12.03 6.72
CA THR A 21 -4.21 -11.13 7.85
C THR A 21 -4.73 -9.71 7.61
N PHE A 22 -4.81 -9.32 6.33
CA PHE A 22 -5.12 -7.96 5.91
C PHE A 22 -6.29 -7.89 4.93
N MET A 23 -7.20 -8.88 4.93
CA MET A 23 -8.33 -8.95 3.99
C MET A 23 -9.32 -7.76 4.07
N ALA A 24 -9.28 -7.00 5.17
CA ALA A 24 -10.05 -5.77 5.31
C ALA A 24 -9.49 -4.62 4.46
N LEU A 25 -8.25 -4.73 4.02
CA LEU A 25 -7.69 -3.91 2.94
C LEU A 25 -8.18 -4.48 1.61
N THR A 26 -8.46 -3.61 0.64
CA THR A 26 -9.01 -4.03 -0.65
C THR A 26 -8.03 -4.95 -1.38
N VAL A 27 -8.54 -5.89 -2.16
CA VAL A 27 -7.73 -6.78 -3.01
C VAL A 27 -6.81 -5.95 -3.90
N ASP A 28 -7.35 -4.91 -4.55
CA ASP A 28 -6.57 -4.00 -5.40
C ASP A 28 -5.36 -3.41 -4.68
N PHE A 29 -5.52 -2.96 -3.43
CA PHE A 29 -4.43 -2.39 -2.66
C PHE A 29 -3.35 -3.44 -2.35
N LEU A 30 -3.75 -4.65 -1.96
CA LEU A 30 -2.82 -5.74 -1.69
C LEU A 30 -2.06 -6.15 -2.97
N THR A 31 -2.75 -6.19 -4.10
CA THR A 31 -2.14 -6.45 -5.41
C THR A 31 -1.15 -5.35 -5.80
N HIS A 32 -1.48 -4.07 -5.61
CA HIS A 32 -0.52 -2.99 -5.86
C HIS A 32 0.73 -3.12 -4.96
N CYS A 33 0.57 -3.51 -3.69
CA CYS A 33 1.71 -3.77 -2.81
C CYS A 33 2.60 -4.90 -3.37
N GLU A 34 2.00 -6.02 -3.79
CA GLU A 34 2.74 -7.15 -4.37
C GLU A 34 3.42 -6.78 -5.69
N ASN A 35 2.76 -5.98 -6.54
CA ASN A 35 3.35 -5.50 -7.79
C ASN A 35 4.63 -4.69 -7.53
N VAL A 36 4.63 -3.81 -6.52
CA VAL A 36 5.86 -3.10 -6.12
C VAL A 36 6.94 -4.06 -5.64
N ILE A 37 6.57 -5.08 -4.86
CA ILE A 37 7.52 -6.13 -4.40
C ILE A 37 8.11 -6.90 -5.59
N PHE A 38 7.32 -7.14 -6.64
CA PHE A 38 7.76 -7.80 -7.87
C PHE A 38 8.44 -6.86 -8.86
N GLY A 39 8.62 -5.60 -8.49
CA GLY A 39 9.46 -4.64 -9.20
C GLY A 39 8.71 -3.77 -10.21
N TYR A 40 7.38 -3.79 -10.19
CA TYR A 40 6.51 -2.93 -11.00
C TYR A 40 6.24 -1.60 -10.30
N GLU A 41 5.95 -0.58 -11.09
CA GLU A 41 5.53 0.73 -10.56
C GLU A 41 4.02 0.78 -10.43
N GLU A 42 3.55 1.32 -9.31
CA GLU A 42 2.12 1.50 -9.04
C GLU A 42 1.84 2.97 -8.74
N PRO A 43 1.59 3.79 -9.77
CA PRO A 43 1.40 5.25 -9.61
C PRO A 43 0.22 5.60 -8.71
N GLU A 44 -0.75 4.69 -8.57
CA GLU A 44 -1.94 4.89 -7.77
C GLU A 44 -1.75 4.58 -6.29
N LEU A 45 -0.73 3.78 -5.95
CA LEU A 45 -0.50 3.27 -4.60
C LEU A 45 -0.37 4.38 -3.54
N PRO A 46 0.32 5.51 -3.76
CA PRO A 46 0.35 6.62 -2.80
C PRO A 46 -1.04 7.12 -2.40
N TYR A 47 -1.99 7.13 -3.33
CA TYR A 47 -3.35 7.60 -3.10
C TYR A 47 -4.17 6.61 -2.27
N PHE A 48 -3.97 5.31 -2.49
CA PHE A 48 -4.51 4.26 -1.63
C PHE A 48 -3.94 4.35 -0.23
N CYS A 49 -2.62 4.45 -0.10
CA CYS A 49 -1.92 4.59 1.18
C CYS A 49 -2.49 5.75 2.00
N PHE A 50 -2.67 6.92 1.40
CA PHE A 50 -3.25 8.08 2.09
C PHE A 50 -4.72 7.88 2.46
N HIS A 51 -5.52 7.29 1.57
CA HIS A 51 -6.92 6.99 1.85
C HIS A 51 -7.07 6.08 3.08
N LEU A 52 -6.34 4.96 3.09
CA LEU A 52 -6.35 3.97 4.15
C LEU A 52 -5.80 4.54 5.47
N TYR A 53 -4.73 5.35 5.40
CA TYR A 53 -4.13 5.97 6.59
C TYR A 53 -5.05 7.00 7.25
N THR A 54 -5.87 7.71 6.47
CA THR A 54 -6.80 8.73 6.96
C THR A 54 -8.20 8.19 7.25
N ASP A 55 -8.46 6.93 6.95
CA ASP A 55 -9.70 6.27 7.33
C ASP A 55 -9.62 5.78 8.79
N VAL A 56 -10.61 6.15 9.60
CA VAL A 56 -10.61 5.85 11.04
C VAL A 56 -10.64 4.35 11.31
N TYR A 57 -11.34 3.59 10.47
CA TYR A 57 -11.45 2.15 10.62
C TYR A 57 -10.22 1.44 10.05
N LEU A 58 -9.74 1.81 8.87
CA LEU A 58 -8.68 1.04 8.19
C LEU A 58 -7.27 1.38 8.66
N LYS A 59 -7.05 2.54 9.30
CA LYS A 59 -5.72 3.00 9.72
C LYS A 59 -4.95 1.97 10.54
N HIS A 60 -5.60 1.34 11.52
CA HIS A 60 -4.92 0.38 12.40
C HIS A 60 -4.51 -0.90 11.65
N ILE A 61 -5.30 -1.35 10.68
CA ILE A 61 -5.01 -2.53 9.85
C ILE A 61 -3.87 -2.21 8.89
N TYR A 62 -3.89 -1.02 8.30
CA TYR A 62 -2.83 -0.49 7.44
C TYR A 62 -1.48 -0.37 8.18
N GLU A 63 -1.49 0.18 9.40
CA GLU A 63 -0.27 0.28 10.21
C GLU A 63 0.27 -1.10 10.59
N ARG A 64 -0.61 -2.07 10.90
CA ARG A 64 -0.21 -3.48 11.13
C ARG A 64 0.44 -4.10 9.90
N LEU A 65 -0.13 -3.93 8.70
CA LEU A 65 0.49 -4.40 7.45
C LEU A 65 1.90 -3.84 7.31
N THR A 66 2.05 -2.52 7.51
CA THR A 66 3.34 -1.85 7.35
C THR A 66 4.38 -2.44 8.31
N THR A 67 4.01 -2.65 9.58
CA THR A 67 4.91 -3.25 10.56
C THR A 67 5.22 -4.73 10.27
N THR A 68 4.26 -5.48 9.75
CA THR A 68 4.54 -6.86 9.31
C THR A 68 5.50 -6.89 8.11
N LEU A 69 5.37 -5.97 7.16
CA LEU A 69 6.31 -5.85 6.05
C LEU A 69 7.71 -5.38 6.48
N GLU A 70 7.82 -4.57 7.53
CA GLU A 70 9.11 -4.23 8.16
C GLU A 70 9.78 -5.48 8.75
N TYR A 71 9.00 -6.36 9.39
CA TYR A 71 9.51 -7.65 9.88
C TYR A 71 9.94 -8.55 8.72
N VAL A 72 9.13 -8.69 7.67
CA VAL A 72 9.51 -9.46 6.48
C VAL A 72 10.82 -8.92 5.89
N TYR A 73 10.93 -7.60 5.73
CA TYR A 73 12.14 -6.94 5.24
C TYR A 73 13.37 -7.24 6.10
N SER A 74 13.25 -7.29 7.44
CA SER A 74 14.38 -7.61 8.31
C SER A 74 14.84 -9.07 8.22
N GLU A 75 13.95 -9.98 7.80
CA GLU A 75 14.25 -11.41 7.65
C GLU A 75 14.80 -11.76 6.26
N VAL A 76 14.80 -10.83 5.31
CA VAL A 76 15.36 -11.08 3.96
C VAL A 76 16.88 -11.24 4.04
N ASP A 77 17.36 -12.42 3.62
CA ASP A 77 18.80 -12.68 3.50
C ASP A 77 19.46 -11.64 2.58
N PRO A 78 20.59 -11.01 2.98
CA PRO A 78 21.29 -10.00 2.18
C PRO A 78 21.66 -10.41 0.74
N LYS A 79 21.67 -11.70 0.40
CA LYS A 79 21.90 -12.14 -0.98
C LYS A 79 20.73 -11.84 -1.92
N PHE A 80 19.50 -11.65 -1.40
CA PHE A 80 18.28 -11.37 -2.16
C PHE A 80 18.06 -9.87 -2.32
N ASN A 81 18.98 -9.22 -3.04
CA ASN A 81 19.04 -7.77 -3.13
C ASN A 81 17.83 -7.13 -3.82
N ASN A 82 17.23 -7.76 -4.84
CA ASN A 82 16.10 -7.16 -5.55
C ASN A 82 14.86 -7.21 -4.66
N LEU A 83 14.63 -8.33 -3.98
CA LEU A 83 13.54 -8.46 -3.01
C LEU A 83 13.67 -7.42 -1.90
N ARG A 84 14.87 -7.28 -1.33
CA ARG A 84 15.16 -6.28 -0.29
C ARG A 84 14.92 -4.86 -0.79
N ASN A 85 15.40 -4.52 -1.99
CA ASN A 85 15.22 -3.19 -2.57
C ASN A 85 13.75 -2.88 -2.84
N ASN A 86 13.02 -3.82 -3.43
CA ASN A 86 11.61 -3.64 -3.76
C ASN A 86 10.74 -3.54 -2.48
N LEU A 87 11.02 -4.35 -1.44
CA LEU A 87 10.37 -4.20 -0.13
C LEU A 87 10.68 -2.85 0.51
N SER A 88 11.92 -2.37 0.43
CA SER A 88 12.29 -1.04 0.90
C SER A 88 11.49 0.05 0.17
N ASN A 89 11.32 -0.06 -1.15
CA ASN A 89 10.53 0.88 -1.94
C ASN A 89 9.06 0.88 -1.50
N LEU A 90 8.47 -0.31 -1.31
CA LEU A 90 7.10 -0.41 -0.79
C LEU A 90 6.98 0.22 0.61
N LEU A 91 7.92 -0.04 1.52
CA LEU A 91 7.90 0.51 2.87
C LEU A 91 7.97 2.05 2.87
N ILE A 92 8.73 2.65 1.95
CA ILE A 92 8.76 4.11 1.76
C ILE A 92 7.36 4.61 1.39
N LEU A 93 6.70 3.99 0.41
CA LEU A 93 5.35 4.35 -0.02
C LEU A 93 4.32 4.18 1.09
N LEU A 94 4.41 3.09 1.87
CA LEU A 94 3.50 2.82 2.98
C LEU A 94 3.69 3.81 4.15
N ARG A 95 4.90 4.33 4.36
CA ARG A 95 5.18 5.31 5.42
C ARG A 95 4.95 6.76 4.97
N GLU A 96 4.84 7.01 3.67
CA GLU A 96 4.68 8.35 3.10
C GLU A 96 3.49 9.13 3.71
N PRO A 97 2.27 8.58 3.86
CA PRO A 97 1.14 9.32 4.43
C PRO A 97 1.41 9.82 5.85
N LYS A 98 2.10 9.02 6.66
CA LYS A 98 2.46 9.38 8.03
C LYS A 98 3.50 10.50 8.05
N ALA A 99 4.52 10.41 7.19
CA ALA A 99 5.58 11.41 7.08
C ALA A 99 5.05 12.76 6.54
N ARG A 100 4.05 12.72 5.66
CA ARG A 100 3.54 13.89 4.93
C ARG A 100 2.16 14.36 5.39
N ILE A 101 1.69 13.92 6.55
CA ILE A 101 0.33 14.22 7.03
C ILE A 101 0.06 15.72 7.22
N GLN A 102 1.10 16.54 7.39
CA GLN A 102 1.00 18.00 7.51
C GLN A 102 1.24 18.74 6.19
N ASP A 103 1.66 18.05 5.12
CA ASP A 103 1.90 18.64 3.81
C ASP A 103 0.56 18.86 3.10
N LYS A 104 0.15 20.13 3.01
CA LYS A 104 -1.11 20.52 2.38
C LYS A 104 -1.16 20.21 0.88
N LYS A 105 -0.02 20.28 0.17
CA LYS A 105 0.01 19.98 -1.27
C LYS A 105 -0.16 18.50 -1.52
N TYR A 106 0.49 17.67 -0.70
CA TYR A 106 0.29 16.22 -0.74
C TYR A 106 -1.16 15.84 -0.45
N GLN A 107 -1.73 16.40 0.62
CA GLN A 107 -3.14 16.16 0.97
C GLN A 107 -4.09 16.56 -0.16
N GLN A 108 -3.90 17.74 -0.75
CA GLN A 108 -4.75 18.21 -1.85
C GLN A 108 -4.64 17.30 -3.07
N SER A 109 -3.43 16.88 -3.44
CA SER A 109 -3.22 15.96 -4.58
C SER A 109 -3.96 14.64 -4.40
N ASN A 110 -4.01 14.13 -3.17
CA ASN A 110 -4.76 12.93 -2.83
C ASN A 110 -6.28 13.14 -2.87
N ILE A 111 -6.76 14.29 -2.39
CA ILE A 111 -8.18 14.66 -2.47
C ILE A 111 -8.61 14.77 -3.93
N ASP A 112 -7.83 15.45 -4.77
CA ASP A 112 -8.13 15.66 -6.19
C ASP A 112 -8.21 14.34 -6.96
N TYR A 113 -7.26 13.44 -6.70
CA TYR A 113 -7.25 12.08 -7.27
C TYR A 113 -8.57 11.35 -6.98
N TRP A 114 -8.94 11.23 -5.70
CA TRP A 114 -10.15 10.53 -5.31
C TRP A 114 -11.42 11.27 -5.73
N HIS A 115 -11.44 12.59 -5.70
CA HIS A 115 -12.59 13.39 -6.16
C HIS A 115 -12.89 13.09 -7.64
N LYS A 116 -11.86 13.03 -8.49
CA LYS A 116 -12.01 12.71 -9.92
C LYS A 116 -12.65 11.33 -10.13
N LEU A 117 -12.26 10.33 -9.35
CA LEU A 117 -12.82 8.97 -9.44
C LEU A 117 -14.25 8.93 -8.89
N VAL A 118 -14.45 9.42 -7.67
CA VAL A 118 -15.76 9.44 -6.99
C VAL A 118 -16.78 10.22 -7.81
N LYS A 119 -16.43 11.35 -8.42
CA LYS A 119 -17.36 12.13 -9.25
C LYS A 119 -18.00 11.32 -10.38
N ASN A 120 -17.31 10.32 -10.90
CA ASN A 120 -17.74 9.52 -12.04
C ASN A 120 -18.29 8.14 -11.66
N ASP A 121 -18.14 7.71 -10.40
CA ASP A 121 -18.56 6.39 -9.93
C ASP A 121 -19.67 6.50 -8.86
N VAL A 122 -20.85 5.97 -9.18
CA VAL A 122 -22.02 6.00 -8.28
C VAL A 122 -21.82 5.14 -7.04
N ASN A 123 -21.12 4.01 -7.14
CA ASN A 123 -20.86 3.14 -6.00
C ASN A 123 -19.92 3.82 -5.01
N LEU A 124 -18.84 4.44 -5.52
CA LEU A 124 -17.91 5.19 -4.68
C LEU A 124 -18.57 6.42 -4.03
N LYS A 125 -19.47 7.13 -4.73
CA LYS A 125 -20.24 8.25 -4.13
C LYS A 125 -21.07 7.83 -2.93
N LEU A 126 -21.69 6.66 -2.98
CA LEU A 126 -22.58 6.18 -1.93
C LEU A 126 -21.80 5.56 -0.76
N HIS A 127 -20.57 5.09 -1.00
CA HIS A 127 -19.70 4.47 -0.01
C HIS A 127 -19.20 5.45 1.05
N SER A 128 -19.44 5.15 2.33
CA SER A 128 -19.16 6.04 3.46
C SER A 128 -17.70 6.51 3.53
N ALA A 129 -16.73 5.63 3.29
CA ALA A 129 -15.30 5.94 3.30
C ALA A 129 -14.89 6.98 2.23
N PHE A 130 -15.64 7.07 1.12
CA PHE A 130 -15.32 7.93 -0.02
C PHE A 130 -16.13 9.23 -0.07
N ARG A 131 -17.19 9.37 0.75
CA ARG A 131 -18.02 10.60 0.81
C ARG A 131 -17.20 11.86 1.10
N LYS A 132 -16.05 11.75 1.77
CA LYS A 132 -15.13 12.88 2.03
C LYS A 132 -14.55 13.50 0.76
N TYR A 133 -14.55 12.77 -0.36
CA TYR A 133 -14.07 13.24 -1.66
C TYR A 133 -15.21 13.64 -2.63
N ALA A 134 -16.48 13.41 -2.25
CA ALA A 134 -17.64 13.73 -3.08
C ALA A 134 -18.10 15.20 -2.97
N LYS A 135 -17.53 15.95 -2.01
CA LYS A 135 -17.78 17.38 -1.81
C LYS A 135 -16.90 18.19 -2.75
#